data_AF-A0A3Q7RK38-F1
#
_entry.id   AF-A0A3Q7RK38-F1
#
_cell.length_a   1.000
_cell.length_b   1.000
_cell.length_c   1.000
_cell.angle_alpha   90.00
_cell.angle_beta   90.00
_cell.angle_gamma   90.00
#
_symmetry.space_group_name_H-M   'P 1'
#
loop_
_entity.id
_entity.type
_entity.pdbx_description
1 polymer ?
#
loop_
_entity_poly.entity_id
_entity_poly.type
_entity_poly.pdbx_seq_one_letter_code
_entity_poly.pdbx_strand_id
1 'polypeptide(L)'
;FLRHLQRLVPPGREASAPRALCEPQLGAPRARPKKIVFEDELPSRALLSTRKPIEAIPREHTPRPQPVPDYELKYPQVSSERERSRYAAVFQDQYTEFLELQQEVGSALAKLQQLETLLNSLPRPRSQKEANVAARVWREFEKKQTDPSFLDKQARCHYLKGKLRHLKMQIQKFDEQGDCEGSVYF
;
A
#
# COMPACT_ATOMS: atom_id res chain seq x y z
N PHE A 1 -37.96 -15.16 56.18
CA PHE A 1 -37.13 -14.75 57.33
C PHE A 1 -36.02 -13.86 56.80
N LEU A 2 -36.22 -12.52 56.79
CA LEU A 2 -35.69 -11.58 57.82
C LEU A 2 -34.15 -11.52 57.74
N ARG A 3 -33.43 -10.43 57.46
CA ARG A 3 -33.70 -8.98 57.61
C ARG A 3 -32.67 -8.17 56.80
N HIS A 4 -33.12 -7.04 56.25
CA HIS A 4 -32.30 -5.84 56.05
C HIS A 4 -31.71 -5.37 57.39
N LEU A 5 -30.48 -4.84 57.38
CA LEU A 5 -30.12 -3.70 58.22
C LEU A 5 -29.04 -2.84 57.57
N GLN A 6 -29.32 -1.56 57.64
CA GLN A 6 -28.68 -0.37 57.09
C GLN A 6 -27.73 0.22 58.14
N ARG A 7 -26.60 0.81 57.73
CA ARG A 7 -25.83 1.79 58.53
C ARG A 7 -24.96 2.61 57.56
N LEU A 8 -25.39 3.81 57.17
CA LEU A 8 -25.16 5.12 57.80
C LEU A 8 -23.66 5.47 57.98
N VAL A 9 -23.21 6.35 57.08
CA VAL A 9 -22.02 7.23 57.01
C VAL A 9 -22.36 8.57 57.73
N PRO A 10 -21.53 9.65 57.93
CA PRO A 10 -20.06 9.99 57.92
C PRO A 10 -19.65 10.66 59.29
N PRO A 11 -18.71 11.65 59.48
CA PRO A 11 -17.71 12.31 58.61
C PRO A 11 -16.30 12.53 59.20
N GLY A 12 -15.35 12.85 58.32
CA GLY A 12 -14.08 13.51 58.65
C GLY A 12 -13.81 14.67 57.69
N ARG A 13 -14.01 15.90 58.18
CA ARG A 13 -13.39 17.17 57.71
C ARG A 13 -11.89 17.11 58.11
N GLU A 14 -10.89 17.80 57.57
CA GLU A 14 -10.68 19.14 57.00
C GLU A 14 -9.21 19.10 56.49
N ALA A 15 -8.76 19.79 55.44
CA ALA A 15 -8.20 21.14 55.48
C ALA A 15 -7.71 21.47 54.04
N SER A 16 -8.19 22.53 53.39
CA SER A 16 -7.62 23.88 53.35
C SER A 16 -6.25 24.00 52.66
N ALA A 17 -6.24 24.49 51.41
CA ALA A 17 -5.61 25.77 51.05
C ALA A 17 -5.78 26.08 49.55
N PRO A 18 -6.41 27.21 49.19
CA PRO A 18 -6.35 27.82 47.86
C PRO A 18 -5.36 28.98 47.84
N ARG A 19 -4.47 29.05 46.85
CA ARG A 19 -3.66 30.23 46.50
C ARG A 19 -3.36 30.16 45.00
N ALA A 20 -3.39 31.22 44.20
CA ALA A 20 -3.79 32.60 44.41
C ALA A 20 -4.19 33.16 43.05
N LEU A 21 -5.27 33.95 43.04
CA LEU A 21 -5.55 34.93 42.01
C LEU A 21 -4.55 36.07 42.18
N CYS A 22 -3.86 36.49 41.11
CA CYS A 22 -3.32 37.84 40.95
C CYS A 22 -2.92 38.06 39.49
N GLU A 23 -3.89 38.53 38.72
CA GLU A 23 -3.67 39.41 37.58
C GLU A 23 -3.44 40.84 38.13
N PRO A 24 -2.54 41.63 37.53
CA PRO A 24 -3.03 42.86 36.93
C PRO A 24 -2.36 43.21 35.59
N GLN A 25 -3.19 43.29 34.55
CA GLN A 25 -3.42 44.44 33.68
C GLN A 25 -2.25 45.14 32.93
N LEU A 26 -2.46 45.18 31.61
CA LEU A 26 -2.27 46.30 30.68
C LEU A 26 -0.84 46.72 30.28
N GLY A 27 -0.48 46.38 29.04
CA GLY A 27 0.63 47.00 28.32
C GLY A 27 0.74 46.51 26.87
N ALA A 28 0.05 47.16 25.95
CA ALA A 28 0.42 47.14 24.53
C ALA A 28 1.25 48.41 24.27
N PRO A 29 2.31 48.41 23.42
CA PRO A 29 2.09 48.39 21.98
C PRO A 29 3.10 47.58 21.13
N ARG A 30 2.56 47.16 19.98
CA ARG A 30 3.10 46.48 18.79
C ARG A 30 4.56 46.80 18.42
N ALA A 31 5.34 45.75 18.17
CA ALA A 31 6.54 45.79 17.34
C ALA A 31 6.33 44.90 16.10
N ARG A 32 6.51 45.51 14.92
CA ARG A 32 6.33 44.92 13.59
C ARG A 32 7.55 44.10 13.17
N PRO A 33 7.38 42.97 12.46
CA PRO A 33 8.38 42.53 11.50
C PRO A 33 7.99 42.96 10.07
N LYS A 34 9.03 43.29 9.30
CA LYS A 34 9.06 44.05 8.06
C LYS A 34 8.33 43.31 6.93
N LYS A 35 7.43 44.01 6.22
CA LYS A 35 6.91 43.56 4.92
C LYS A 35 8.03 43.71 3.89
N ILE A 36 8.32 42.63 3.17
CA ILE A 36 9.17 42.66 2.00
C ILE A 36 8.38 43.41 0.92
N VAL A 37 8.90 44.57 0.55
CA VAL A 37 8.49 45.33 -0.64
C VAL A 37 9.33 44.79 -1.79
N PHE A 38 8.68 44.24 -2.80
CA PHE A 38 9.27 44.19 -4.14
C PHE A 38 8.56 45.26 -4.95
N GLU A 39 9.20 46.41 -5.07
CA GLU A 39 9.04 47.26 -6.24
C GLU A 39 9.95 46.70 -7.31
N ASP A 40 9.35 46.22 -8.39
CA ASP A 40 9.95 46.31 -9.71
C ASP A 40 8.79 46.46 -10.71
N GLU A 41 8.23 47.66 -10.72
CA GLU A 41 7.50 48.11 -11.90
C GLU A 41 8.52 48.65 -12.90
N LEU A 42 8.66 48.00 -14.07
CA LEU A 42 8.68 48.75 -15.33
C LEU A 42 8.00 47.96 -16.48
N PRO A 43 7.15 48.62 -17.29
CA PRO A 43 6.36 48.00 -18.34
C PRO A 43 7.05 48.06 -19.71
N SER A 44 6.73 47.13 -20.64
CA SER A 44 6.32 47.44 -22.04
C SER A 44 6.28 46.22 -22.98
N ARG A 45 5.05 45.88 -23.40
CA ARG A 45 4.58 45.70 -24.79
C ARG A 45 5.58 45.16 -25.84
N ALA A 46 5.34 43.92 -26.30
CA ALA A 46 5.40 43.58 -27.73
C ALA A 46 4.62 42.29 -28.02
N LEU A 47 3.34 42.45 -28.40
CA LEU A 47 2.62 41.44 -29.17
C LEU A 47 3.18 41.45 -30.59
N LEU A 48 4.03 40.48 -30.92
CA LEU A 48 4.33 40.11 -32.30
C LEU A 48 4.28 38.58 -32.40
N SER A 49 3.10 38.10 -32.76
CA SER A 49 2.92 36.80 -33.39
C SER A 49 3.67 36.81 -34.71
N THR A 50 4.62 35.90 -34.90
CA THR A 50 4.87 35.13 -36.14
C THR A 50 6.17 34.32 -36.02
N ARG A 51 6.05 32.99 -35.89
CA ARG A 51 6.73 31.92 -36.68
C ARG A 51 6.62 30.56 -35.95
N LYS A 52 6.04 29.56 -36.64
CA LYS A 52 6.12 28.12 -36.33
C LYS A 52 7.49 27.56 -36.78
N PRO A 53 7.85 26.29 -36.50
CA PRO A 53 7.61 25.44 -35.34
C PRO A 53 8.95 24.95 -34.74
N ILE A 54 9.12 25.00 -33.42
CA ILE A 54 10.23 24.29 -32.76
C ILE A 54 9.74 22.88 -32.49
N GLU A 55 10.16 21.98 -33.37
CA GLU A 55 10.51 20.59 -33.11
C GLU A 55 10.10 20.10 -31.71
N ALA A 56 8.90 19.54 -31.63
CA ALA A 56 8.51 18.71 -30.51
C ALA A 56 9.36 17.45 -30.57
N ILE A 57 10.52 17.49 -29.92
CA ILE A 57 11.29 16.30 -29.57
C ILE A 57 10.30 15.38 -28.84
N PRO A 58 9.94 14.22 -29.38
CA PRO A 58 9.24 13.21 -28.60
C PRO A 58 10.19 12.90 -27.46
N ARG A 59 9.78 13.18 -26.22
CA ARG A 59 10.45 12.59 -25.07
C ARG A 59 10.33 11.08 -25.27
N GLU A 60 11.39 10.50 -25.82
CA GLU A 60 11.69 9.08 -25.76
C GLU A 60 11.69 8.72 -24.29
N HIS A 61 10.51 8.37 -23.79
CA HIS A 61 10.38 7.52 -22.64
C HIS A 61 10.79 6.14 -23.13
N THR A 62 12.09 5.93 -23.33
CA THR A 62 12.64 4.58 -23.40
C THR A 62 12.32 3.95 -22.04
N PRO A 63 11.46 2.92 -21.98
CA PRO A 63 11.22 2.24 -20.71
C PRO A 63 12.56 1.66 -20.30
N ARG A 64 13.05 2.06 -19.13
CA ARG A 64 14.25 1.47 -18.53
C ARG A 64 14.09 -0.05 -18.61
N PRO A 65 15.05 -0.81 -19.18
CA PRO A 65 14.92 -2.25 -19.31
C PRO A 65 14.58 -2.83 -17.95
N GLN A 66 13.42 -3.49 -17.84
CA GLN A 66 13.07 -4.14 -16.58
C GLN A 66 14.15 -5.19 -16.31
N PRO A 67 14.78 -5.16 -15.13
CA PRO A 67 15.82 -6.13 -14.83
C PRO A 67 15.25 -7.53 -14.97
N VAL A 68 15.99 -8.40 -15.66
CA VAL A 68 15.63 -9.81 -15.84
C VAL A 68 15.38 -10.42 -14.46
N PRO A 69 14.24 -11.11 -14.24
CA PRO A 69 13.96 -11.75 -12.97
C PRO A 69 15.05 -12.76 -12.59
N ASP A 70 15.41 -12.81 -11.31
CA ASP A 70 16.52 -13.66 -10.84
C ASP A 70 16.27 -15.15 -11.08
N TYR A 71 15.01 -15.59 -11.08
CA TYR A 71 14.66 -16.97 -11.39
C TYR A 71 15.00 -17.39 -12.83
N GLU A 72 15.05 -16.47 -13.79
CA GLU A 72 15.43 -16.82 -15.17
C GLU A 72 16.93 -17.15 -15.24
N LEU A 73 17.74 -16.46 -14.44
CA LEU A 73 19.17 -16.71 -14.31
C LEU A 73 19.47 -17.94 -13.45
N LYS A 74 18.69 -18.17 -12.39
CA LYS A 74 18.86 -19.31 -11.48
C LYS A 74 18.40 -20.64 -12.08
N TYR A 75 17.44 -20.60 -13.01
CA TYR A 75 16.87 -21.78 -13.64
C TYR A 75 17.00 -21.68 -15.18
N PRO A 76 18.22 -21.81 -15.73
CA PRO A 76 18.43 -21.87 -17.18
C PRO A 76 17.77 -23.10 -17.79
N GLN A 77 17.88 -23.24 -19.12
CA GLN A 77 17.38 -24.40 -19.85
C GLN A 77 17.93 -25.70 -19.25
N VAL A 78 17.03 -26.65 -19.02
CA VAL A 78 17.37 -27.95 -18.45
C VAL A 78 18.17 -28.76 -19.48
N SER A 79 19.26 -29.36 -19.00
CA SER A 79 20.21 -30.13 -19.82
C SER A 79 20.28 -31.61 -19.45
N SER A 80 19.66 -32.04 -18.35
CA SER A 80 19.71 -33.42 -17.86
C SER A 80 18.49 -33.81 -17.02
N GLU A 81 18.18 -35.10 -16.95
CA GLU A 81 17.07 -35.63 -16.15
C GLU A 81 17.23 -35.32 -14.65
N ARG A 82 18.46 -35.35 -14.14
CA ARG A 82 18.75 -34.97 -12.75
C ARG A 82 18.39 -33.51 -12.49
N GLU A 83 18.68 -32.63 -13.44
CA GLU A 83 18.32 -31.21 -13.34
C GLU A 83 16.81 -30.98 -13.45
N ARG A 84 16.16 -31.67 -14.39
CA ARG A 84 14.70 -31.70 -14.53
C ARG A 84 14.02 -32.08 -13.22
N SER A 85 14.48 -33.16 -12.59
CA SER A 85 13.99 -33.63 -11.30
C SER A 85 14.17 -32.59 -10.18
N ARG A 86 15.31 -31.88 -10.14
CA ARG A 86 15.53 -30.77 -9.19
C ARG A 86 14.54 -29.63 -9.42
N TYR A 87 14.31 -29.24 -10.67
CA TYR A 87 13.37 -28.16 -10.99
C TYR A 87 11.94 -28.56 -10.60
N ALA A 88 11.54 -29.81 -10.85
CA ALA A 88 10.24 -30.34 -10.45
C ALA A 88 10.04 -30.33 -8.93
N ALA A 89 11.05 -30.72 -8.16
CA ALA A 89 11.01 -30.66 -6.70
C ALA A 89 10.82 -29.22 -6.19
N VAL A 90 11.58 -28.27 -6.74
CA VAL A 90 11.43 -26.83 -6.42
C VAL A 90 10.05 -26.33 -6.82
N PHE A 91 9.54 -26.73 -7.99
CA PHE A 91 8.22 -26.35 -8.44
C PHE A 91 7.15 -26.81 -7.44
N GLN A 92 7.21 -28.08 -7.02
CA GLN A 92 6.21 -28.65 -6.11
C GLN A 92 6.21 -27.96 -4.75
N ASP A 93 7.39 -27.74 -4.17
CA ASP A 93 7.56 -27.04 -2.90
C ASP A 93 6.97 -25.62 -2.98
N GLN A 94 7.39 -24.85 -3.99
CA GLN A 94 7.00 -23.45 -4.14
C GLN A 94 5.55 -23.28 -4.62
N TYR A 95 4.97 -24.29 -5.26
CA TYR A 95 3.56 -24.29 -5.67
C TYR A 95 2.65 -24.36 -4.45
N THR A 96 3.02 -25.13 -3.42
CA THR A 96 2.29 -25.16 -2.15
C THR A 96 2.29 -23.78 -1.49
N GLU A 97 3.47 -23.14 -1.37
CA GLU A 97 3.60 -21.76 -0.84
C GLU A 97 2.72 -20.77 -1.63
N PHE A 98 2.73 -20.89 -2.96
CA PHE A 98 1.92 -20.04 -3.83
C PHE A 98 0.42 -20.21 -3.59
N LEU A 99 -0.08 -21.43 -3.43
CA LEU A 99 -1.51 -21.69 -3.19
C LEU A 99 -1.98 -21.08 -1.87
N GLU A 100 -1.19 -21.23 -0.80
CA GLU A 100 -1.49 -20.65 0.50
C GLU A 100 -1.53 -19.11 0.43
N LEU A 101 -0.52 -18.49 -0.19
CA LEU A 101 -0.49 -17.04 -0.38
C LEU A 101 -1.63 -16.54 -1.26
N GLN A 102 -1.94 -17.25 -2.34
CA GLN A 102 -3.06 -16.89 -3.22
C GLN A 102 -4.38 -16.94 -2.46
N GLN A 103 -4.60 -17.96 -1.63
CA GLN A 103 -5.79 -18.06 -0.79
C GLN A 103 -5.87 -16.91 0.22
N GLU A 104 -4.76 -16.61 0.90
CA GLU A 104 -4.72 -15.54 1.89
C GLU A 104 -4.98 -14.17 1.26
N VAL A 105 -4.24 -13.83 0.21
CA VAL A 105 -4.39 -12.56 -0.53
C VAL A 105 -5.78 -12.45 -1.12
N GLY A 106 -6.30 -13.52 -1.72
CA GLY A 106 -7.66 -13.55 -2.27
C GLY A 106 -8.73 -13.33 -1.20
N SER A 107 -8.58 -13.96 -0.04
CA SER A 107 -9.50 -13.78 1.10
C SER A 107 -9.47 -12.37 1.66
N ALA A 108 -8.27 -11.77 1.76
CA ALA A 108 -8.11 -10.40 2.21
C ALA A 108 -8.72 -9.40 1.21
N LEU A 109 -8.46 -9.59 -0.10
CA LEU A 109 -9.03 -8.76 -1.16
C LEU A 109 -10.56 -8.83 -1.19
N ALA A 110 -11.14 -10.03 -1.04
CA ALA A 110 -12.59 -10.19 -0.99
C ALA A 110 -13.22 -9.44 0.20
N LYS A 111 -12.59 -9.48 1.37
CA LYS A 111 -13.04 -8.72 2.55
C LYS A 111 -12.94 -7.22 2.32
N LEU A 112 -11.86 -6.75 1.69
CA LEU A 112 -11.69 -5.33 1.35
C LEU A 112 -12.78 -4.87 0.37
N GLN A 113 -13.07 -5.66 -0.67
CA GLN A 113 -14.13 -5.36 -1.63
C GLN A 113 -15.52 -5.34 -0.99
N GLN A 114 -15.81 -6.26 -0.06
CA GLN A 114 -17.05 -6.25 0.71
C GLN A 114 -17.19 -4.99 1.55
N LEU A 115 -16.12 -4.59 2.25
CA LEU A 115 -16.12 -3.35 3.05
C LEU A 115 -16.28 -2.11 2.18
N GLU A 116 -15.57 -2.04 1.05
CA GLU A 116 -15.70 -0.95 0.08
C GLU A 116 -17.14 -0.81 -0.42
N THR A 117 -17.77 -1.93 -0.77
CA THR A 117 -19.17 -1.96 -1.22
C THR A 117 -20.11 -1.44 -0.12
N LEU A 118 -19.91 -1.88 1.13
CA LEU A 118 -20.69 -1.39 2.27
C LEU A 118 -20.49 0.11 2.48
N LEU A 119 -19.25 0.59 2.45
CA LEU A 119 -18.93 2.00 2.65
C LEU A 119 -19.53 2.90 1.57
N ASN A 120 -19.49 2.45 0.31
CA ASN A 120 -20.11 3.14 -0.81
C ASN A 120 -21.64 3.11 -0.78
N SER A 121 -22.24 2.13 -0.09
CA SER A 121 -23.70 2.03 0.08
C SER A 121 -24.26 2.92 1.20
N LEU A 122 -23.40 3.53 2.04
CA LEU A 122 -23.84 4.31 3.19
C LEU A 122 -24.57 5.60 2.74
N PRO A 123 -25.65 5.99 3.44
CA PRO A 123 -26.33 7.24 3.15
C PRO A 123 -25.43 8.44 3.44
N ARG A 124 -25.69 9.55 2.76
CA ARG A 124 -24.97 10.81 3.00
C ARG A 124 -25.08 11.21 4.48
N PRO A 125 -23.96 11.56 5.16
CA PRO A 125 -23.99 12.00 6.56
C PRO A 125 -24.93 13.17 6.76
N ARG A 126 -25.72 13.14 7.83
CA ARG A 126 -26.68 14.19 8.20
C ARG A 126 -26.14 15.16 9.25
N SER A 127 -25.02 14.83 9.88
CA SER A 127 -24.34 15.66 10.88
C SER A 127 -22.83 15.64 10.74
N GLN A 128 -22.16 16.65 11.30
CA GLN A 128 -20.69 16.69 11.34
C GLN A 128 -20.10 15.49 12.09
N LYS A 129 -20.78 15.03 13.15
CA LYS A 129 -20.35 13.85 13.91
C LYS A 129 -20.37 12.59 13.05
N GLU A 130 -21.44 12.37 12.28
CA GLU A 130 -21.54 11.25 11.33
C GLU A 130 -20.47 11.34 10.23
N ALA A 131 -20.25 12.55 9.69
CA ALA A 131 -19.21 12.78 8.68
C ALA A 131 -17.82 12.42 9.21
N ASN A 132 -17.51 12.82 10.45
CA ASN A 132 -16.23 12.49 11.10
C ASN A 132 -16.07 10.98 11.33
N VAL A 133 -17.15 10.28 11.70
CA VAL A 133 -17.14 8.81 11.85
C VAL A 133 -16.88 8.15 10.50
N ALA A 134 -17.61 8.53 9.44
CA ALA A 134 -17.42 7.99 8.11
C ALA A 134 -15.99 8.21 7.59
N ALA A 135 -15.46 9.43 7.74
CA ALA A 135 -14.08 9.75 7.34
C ALA A 135 -13.04 8.92 8.12
N ARG A 136 -13.28 8.65 9.40
CA ARG A 136 -12.40 7.78 10.20
C ARG A 136 -12.42 6.34 9.69
N VAL A 137 -13.60 5.80 9.36
CA VAL A 137 -13.71 4.43 8.84
C VAL A 137 -13.01 4.30 7.48
N TRP A 138 -13.19 5.27 6.57
CA TRP A 138 -12.48 5.31 5.29
C TRP A 138 -10.96 5.33 5.47
N ARG A 139 -10.44 6.12 6.41
CA ARG A 139 -9.00 6.17 6.69
C ARG A 139 -8.46 4.82 7.19
N GLU A 140 -9.18 4.15 8.08
CA GLU A 140 -8.77 2.82 8.55
C GLU A 140 -8.83 1.77 7.43
N PHE A 141 -9.82 1.88 6.54
CA PHE A 141 -9.90 1.04 5.34
C PHE A 141 -8.72 1.26 4.40
N GLU A 142 -8.40 2.51 4.06
CA GLU A 142 -7.23 2.87 3.24
C GLU A 142 -5.93 2.34 3.87
N LYS A 143 -5.76 2.49 5.18
CA LYS A 143 -4.60 1.96 5.91
C LYS A 143 -4.46 0.45 5.77
N LYS A 144 -5.58 -0.29 5.70
CA LYS A 144 -5.56 -1.74 5.45
C LYS A 144 -5.21 -2.08 4.01
N GLN A 145 -5.61 -1.26 3.04
CA GLN A 145 -5.23 -1.45 1.63
C GLN A 145 -3.74 -1.19 1.40
N THR A 146 -3.16 -0.22 2.11
CA THR A 146 -1.74 0.14 2.02
C THR A 146 -0.87 -0.54 3.07
N ASP A 147 -1.36 -1.61 3.70
CA ASP A 147 -0.60 -2.35 4.71
C ASP A 147 0.62 -3.00 4.04
N PRO A 148 1.86 -2.70 4.46
CA PRO A 148 3.06 -3.27 3.88
C PRO A 148 3.03 -4.80 3.87
N SER A 149 2.51 -5.43 4.93
CA SER A 149 2.43 -6.90 5.01
C SER A 149 1.52 -7.50 3.94
N PHE A 150 0.41 -6.81 3.62
CA PHE A 150 -0.49 -7.23 2.55
C PHE A 150 0.15 -7.05 1.17
N LEU A 151 0.79 -5.90 0.94
CA LEU A 151 1.47 -5.60 -0.31
C LEU A 151 2.64 -6.56 -0.56
N ASP A 152 3.40 -6.91 0.47
CA ASP A 152 4.51 -7.87 0.38
C ASP A 152 4.00 -9.26 0.01
N LYS A 153 2.88 -9.72 0.59
CA LYS A 153 2.24 -10.99 0.22
C LYS A 153 1.75 -10.99 -1.21
N GLN A 154 1.15 -9.88 -1.67
CA GLN A 154 0.72 -9.73 -3.06
C GLN A 154 1.92 -9.76 -4.03
N ALA A 155 2.99 -9.04 -3.70
CA ALA A 155 4.23 -9.03 -4.48
C ALA A 155 4.87 -10.43 -4.53
N ARG A 156 4.90 -11.15 -3.39
CA ARG A 156 5.39 -12.53 -3.31
C ARG A 156 4.56 -13.48 -4.15
N CYS A 157 3.24 -13.37 -4.12
CA CYS A 157 2.34 -14.16 -4.95
C CYS A 157 2.60 -13.93 -6.46
N HIS A 158 2.77 -12.67 -6.87
CA HIS A 158 3.13 -12.32 -8.24
C HIS A 158 4.49 -12.90 -8.65
N TYR A 159 5.49 -12.78 -7.79
CA TYR A 159 6.82 -13.34 -8.01
C TYR A 159 6.79 -14.86 -8.18
N LEU A 160 6.12 -15.58 -7.27
CA LEU A 160 6.01 -17.03 -7.33
C LEU A 160 5.28 -17.48 -8.60
N LYS A 161 4.22 -16.78 -9.01
CA LYS A 161 3.52 -17.07 -10.28
C LYS A 161 4.47 -17.01 -11.48
N GLY A 162 5.32 -15.98 -11.54
CA GLY A 162 6.34 -15.85 -12.58
C GLY A 162 7.38 -16.98 -12.54
N LYS A 163 7.96 -17.23 -11.36
CA LYS A 163 8.95 -18.30 -11.13
C LYS A 163 8.40 -19.69 -11.49
N LEU A 164 7.18 -20.01 -11.04
CA LEU A 164 6.54 -21.31 -11.29
C LEU A 164 6.23 -21.51 -12.77
N ARG A 165 5.74 -20.45 -13.45
CA ARG A 165 5.54 -20.49 -14.91
C ARG A 165 6.85 -20.77 -15.64
N HIS A 166 7.94 -20.12 -15.23
CA HIS A 166 9.27 -20.33 -15.82
C HIS A 166 9.78 -21.75 -15.60
N LEU A 167 9.74 -22.25 -14.36
CA LEU A 167 10.13 -23.63 -14.03
C LEU A 167 9.34 -24.66 -14.85
N LYS A 168 8.01 -24.50 -14.90
CA LYS A 168 7.15 -25.39 -15.70
C LYS A 168 7.54 -25.40 -17.17
N MET A 169 7.81 -24.21 -17.74
CA MET A 169 8.26 -24.09 -19.13
C MET A 169 9.61 -24.81 -19.36
N GLN A 170 10.58 -24.65 -18.46
CA GLN A 170 11.89 -25.28 -18.63
C GLN A 170 11.82 -26.81 -18.54
N ILE A 171 11.00 -27.33 -17.63
CA ILE A 171 10.74 -28.77 -17.51
C ILE A 171 10.06 -29.29 -18.79
N GLN A 172 8.97 -28.63 -19.21
CA GLN A 172 8.22 -29.03 -20.40
C GLN A 172 9.09 -29.04 -21.66
N LYS A 173 9.92 -28.01 -21.86
CA LYS A 173 10.84 -27.94 -23.02
C LYS A 173 11.81 -29.11 -23.08
N PHE A 174 12.28 -29.60 -21.93
CA PHE A 174 13.17 -30.75 -21.86
C PHE A 174 12.41 -32.06 -22.14
N ASP A 175 11.23 -32.22 -21.54
CA ASP A 175 10.37 -33.38 -21.76
C ASP A 175 10.04 -33.53 -23.28
N GLU A 176 9.67 -32.43 -23.95
CA GLU A 176 9.41 -32.40 -25.40
C GLU A 176 10.64 -32.75 -26.27
N GLN A 177 11.86 -32.42 -25.82
CA GLN A 177 13.11 -32.79 -26.52
C GLN A 177 13.43 -34.28 -26.35
N GLY A 178 13.21 -34.84 -25.16
CA GLY A 178 13.42 -36.27 -24.89
C GLY A 178 12.47 -37.16 -25.68
N ASP A 179 11.21 -36.73 -25.86
CA ASP A 179 10.22 -37.45 -26.66
C ASP A 179 10.58 -37.47 -28.17
N CYS A 180 11.29 -36.46 -28.65
CA CYS A 180 11.73 -36.37 -30.04
C CYS A 180 12.97 -37.24 -30.35
N GLU A 181 13.94 -37.36 -29.43
CA GLU A 181 15.10 -38.26 -29.60
C GLU A 181 14.77 -39.73 -29.36
N GLY A 182 13.71 -40.04 -28.59
CA GLY A 182 13.23 -41.41 -28.37
C GLY A 182 12.50 -42.05 -29.56
N SER A 183 12.19 -41.29 -30.61
CA SER A 183 11.34 -41.76 -31.73
C SER A 183 12.11 -42.25 -32.97
N VAL A 184 13.44 -42.31 -32.96
CA VAL A 184 14.24 -42.77 -34.11
C VAL A 184 15.14 -43.94 -33.74
N TYR A 185 14.59 -45.03 -33.21
CA TYR A 185 15.22 -46.35 -33.32
C TYR A 185 14.14 -47.44 -33.38
N PHE A 186 14.20 -48.21 -34.48
CA PHE A 186 13.38 -49.33 -34.97
C PHE A 186 12.16 -49.01 -35.84
#